data_AF-A0A183M5A0-F1
#
_entry.id   AF-A0A183M5A0-F1
#
_cell.length_a   1.000
_cell.length_b   1.000
_cell.length_c   1.000
_cell.angle_alpha   90.00
_cell.angle_beta   90.00
_cell.angle_gamma   90.00
#
_symmetry.space_group_name_H-M   'P 1'
#
loop_
_entity.id
_entity.type
_entity.pdbx_description
1 polymer ?
#
loop_
_entity_poly.entity_id
_entity_poly.type
_entity_poly.pdbx_seq_one_letter_code
_entity_poly.pdbx_strand_id
1 'polypeptide(L)'
;MTTKFRGKYLQINPVGTCHLVFRRTGHHYTWHKIPLTVHNIIVGRLWIDNSGEMDIINHNTGEKCHLSYKPYSYFSNEKPRRVTGAVLDKSGDVRYVLNGTWDDSLEYAPVVSTRHSRNGKPVLETGPARVLWQSNPLPPDAERMYCFTRLALQLNEPDEDVCPTDSRFRPDQRLMEAGRWDEANRAKVELEELQRQRRRQMAAELAAQSLASSKQDETSDTHSKSESSVSEQYNSHSSPSASNFLDIVDSQHKPLWFTKEFDQFTNKEMYIFTGKYWEHKLIHDWSMCPKIY
;
A
#
# COMPACT_ATOMS: atom_id res chain seq x y z
N MET A 1 -4.29 -1.94 2.04
CA MET A 1 -4.05 -1.26 3.33
C MET A 1 -5.27 -1.49 4.21
N THR A 2 -5.11 -1.73 5.50
CA THR A 2 -6.24 -1.86 6.44
C THR A 2 -6.14 -0.80 7.53
N THR A 3 -7.28 -0.17 7.85
CA THR A 3 -7.37 0.84 8.91
C THR A 3 -8.25 0.32 10.04
N LYS A 4 -7.79 0.39 11.28
CA LYS A 4 -8.52 -0.07 12.47
C LYS A 4 -8.64 1.08 13.47
N PHE A 5 -9.85 1.54 13.70
CA PHE A 5 -10.15 2.45 14.80
C PHE A 5 -10.16 1.69 16.13
N ARG A 6 -9.42 2.19 17.13
CA ARG A 6 -9.26 1.55 18.44
C ARG A 6 -9.68 2.49 19.57
N GLY A 7 -10.74 3.26 19.35
CA GLY A 7 -11.28 4.22 20.31
C GLY A 7 -10.48 5.52 20.38
N LYS A 8 -9.24 5.51 20.86
CA LYS A 8 -8.44 6.75 21.00
C LYS A 8 -7.55 7.05 19.81
N TYR A 9 -7.26 6.04 18.99
CA TYR A 9 -6.33 6.15 17.87
C TYR A 9 -6.83 5.37 16.65
N LEU A 10 -6.32 5.75 15.48
CA LEU A 10 -6.51 5.05 14.22
C LEU A 10 -5.19 4.35 13.87
N GLN A 11 -5.21 3.02 13.76
CA GLN A 11 -4.05 2.27 13.30
C GLN A 11 -4.18 1.98 11.80
N ILE A 12 -3.15 2.34 11.04
CA ILE A 12 -3.04 2.15 9.60
C ILE A 12 -1.99 1.08 9.35
N ASN A 13 -2.40 -0.03 8.73
CA ASN A 13 -1.53 -1.17 8.41
C ASN A 13 -1.38 -1.24 6.89
N PRO A 14 -0.25 -0.79 6.33
CA PRO A 14 0.07 -1.02 4.93
C PRO A 14 0.11 -2.53 4.66
N VAL A 15 -0.41 -2.93 3.50
CA VAL A 15 -0.39 -4.34 3.06
C VAL A 15 0.31 -4.36 1.71
N GLY A 16 1.25 -5.29 1.55
CA GLY A 16 2.06 -5.44 0.35
C GLY A 16 3.55 -5.49 0.67
N THR A 17 4.31 -6.14 -0.21
CA THR A 17 5.77 -6.17 -0.17
C THR A 17 6.31 -5.00 -0.97
N CYS A 18 7.33 -4.31 -0.46
CA CYS A 18 8.11 -3.34 -1.22
C CYS A 18 9.32 -4.03 -1.85
N HIS A 19 9.64 -3.66 -3.09
CA HIS A 19 10.72 -4.24 -3.88
C HIS A 19 11.68 -3.12 -4.31
N LEU A 20 12.99 -3.36 -4.17
CA LEU A 20 14.04 -2.51 -4.72
C LEU A 20 15.01 -3.38 -5.52
N VAL A 21 15.08 -3.14 -6.83
CA VAL A 21 15.96 -3.88 -7.74
C VAL A 21 17.02 -2.94 -8.31
N PHE A 22 18.28 -3.21 -8.00
CA PHE A 22 19.41 -2.54 -8.63
C PHE A 22 19.73 -3.22 -9.96
N ARG A 23 19.13 -2.73 -11.05
CA ARG A 23 19.23 -3.35 -12.39
C ARG A 23 20.65 -3.65 -12.87
N ARG A 24 21.63 -2.81 -12.49
CA ARG A 24 23.03 -2.97 -12.91
C ARG A 24 23.76 -4.11 -12.18
N THR A 25 23.47 -4.33 -10.90
CA THR A 25 24.15 -5.34 -10.07
C THR A 25 23.30 -6.59 -9.87
N GLY A 26 22.00 -6.51 -10.16
CA GLY A 26 21.03 -7.59 -9.96
C GLY A 26 20.55 -7.73 -8.52
N HIS A 27 20.99 -6.90 -7.57
CA HIS A 27 20.52 -6.99 -6.19
C HIS A 27 19.03 -6.69 -6.09
N HIS A 28 18.30 -7.57 -5.41
CA HIS A 28 16.87 -7.45 -5.16
C HIS A 28 16.60 -7.49 -3.66
N TYR A 29 16.16 -6.35 -3.14
CA TYR A 29 15.74 -6.20 -1.75
C TYR A 29 14.23 -6.21 -1.62
N THR A 30 13.73 -6.85 -0.56
CA THR A 30 12.31 -6.74 -0.18
C THR A 30 12.12 -6.41 1.29
N TRP A 31 11.03 -5.71 1.61
CA TRP A 31 10.60 -5.44 2.99
C TRP A 31 9.08 -5.21 3.07
N HIS A 32 8.53 -5.28 4.27
CA HIS A 32 7.16 -4.87 4.58
C HIS A 32 7.17 -3.55 5.35
N LYS A 33 6.23 -2.64 5.05
CA LYS A 33 6.08 -1.39 5.81
C LYS A 33 5.48 -1.69 7.18
N ILE A 34 5.96 -0.98 8.21
CA ILE A 34 5.42 -1.07 9.57
C ILE A 34 4.06 -0.36 9.69
N PRO A 35 3.26 -0.71 10.71
CA PRO A 35 2.07 0.05 11.06
C PRO A 35 2.36 1.50 11.46
N LEU A 36 1.41 2.37 11.15
CA LEU A 36 1.37 3.77 11.56
C LEU A 36 0.17 3.98 12.48
N THR A 37 0.34 4.73 13.56
CA THR A 37 -0.72 5.05 14.53
C THR A 37 -0.97 6.56 14.55
N VAL A 38 -2.21 6.96 14.26
CA VAL A 38 -2.66 8.34 14.44
C VAL A 38 -3.37 8.44 15.78
N HIS A 39 -2.78 9.15 16.72
CA HIS A 39 -3.30 9.33 18.06
C HIS A 39 -4.26 10.53 18.15
N ASN A 40 -5.08 10.54 19.20
CA ASN A 40 -5.96 11.66 19.58
C ASN A 40 -7.04 11.99 18.54
N ILE A 41 -7.55 10.98 17.83
CA ILE A 41 -8.50 11.23 16.73
C ILE A 41 -9.88 11.72 17.18
N ILE A 42 -10.22 11.57 18.46
CA ILE A 42 -11.46 12.13 19.03
C ILE A 42 -11.18 13.48 19.71
N VAL A 43 -10.18 13.52 20.61
CA VAL A 43 -9.88 14.69 21.45
C VAL A 43 -8.36 14.87 21.57
N GLY A 44 -7.91 16.12 21.45
CA GLY A 44 -6.52 16.53 21.60
C GLY A 44 -5.84 16.82 20.27
N ARG A 45 -4.56 17.19 20.33
CA ARG A 45 -3.76 17.42 19.12
C ARG A 45 -3.42 16.07 18.47
N LEU A 46 -3.74 15.92 17.19
CA LEU A 46 -3.35 14.77 16.38
C LEU A 46 -1.82 14.66 16.30
N TRP A 47 -1.31 13.45 16.43
CA TRP A 47 0.09 13.16 16.18
C TRP A 47 0.24 11.71 15.69
N ILE A 48 1.37 11.46 15.03
CA ILE A 48 1.67 10.20 14.37
C ILE A 48 2.82 9.50 15.08
N ASP A 49 2.66 8.19 15.27
CA ASP A 49 3.72 7.28 15.68
C ASP A 49 3.89 6.16 14.66
N ASN A 50 5.15 5.79 14.39
CA ASN A 50 5.50 4.64 13.58
C ASN A 50 6.23 3.65 14.49
N SER A 51 5.68 2.45 14.65
CA SER A 51 6.20 1.47 15.59
C SER A 51 6.08 0.05 15.06
N GLY A 52 7.08 -0.78 15.30
CA GLY A 52 7.14 -2.16 14.85
C GLY A 52 8.52 -2.57 14.35
N GLU A 53 8.57 -3.78 13.81
CA GLU A 53 9.81 -4.37 13.30
C GLU A 53 9.76 -4.44 11.77
N MET A 54 10.87 -4.11 11.12
CA MET A 54 11.04 -4.16 9.67
C MET A 54 12.32 -4.91 9.32
N ASP A 55 12.17 -5.95 8.50
CA ASP A 55 13.28 -6.67 7.90
C ASP A 55 13.40 -6.32 6.42
N ILE A 56 14.59 -5.87 6.02
CA ILE A 56 14.98 -5.64 4.63
C ILE A 56 15.95 -6.75 4.25
N ILE A 57 15.59 -7.58 3.27
CA ILE A 57 16.34 -8.77 2.91
C ILE A 57 16.81 -8.64 1.47
N ASN A 58 18.10 -8.88 1.23
CA ASN A 58 18.67 -9.03 -0.10
C ASN A 58 18.60 -10.51 -0.53
N HIS A 59 17.83 -10.82 -1.56
CA HIS A 59 17.62 -12.21 -1.97
C HIS A 59 18.80 -12.80 -2.75
N ASN A 60 19.66 -11.96 -3.33
CA ASN A 60 20.77 -12.44 -4.16
C ASN A 60 22.00 -12.79 -3.33
N THR A 61 22.33 -11.96 -2.33
CA THR A 61 23.57 -12.09 -1.54
C THR A 61 23.32 -12.43 -0.07
N GLY A 62 22.06 -12.36 0.39
CA GLY A 62 21.64 -12.88 1.69
C GLY A 62 21.85 -11.94 2.88
N GLU A 63 22.32 -10.70 2.65
CA GLU A 63 22.38 -9.71 3.73
C GLU A 63 20.98 -9.31 4.19
N LYS A 64 20.86 -9.01 5.48
CA LYS A 64 19.62 -8.63 6.12
C LYS A 64 19.81 -7.39 6.97
N CYS A 65 18.97 -6.39 6.82
CA CYS A 65 18.87 -5.26 7.75
C CYS A 65 17.61 -5.40 8.59
N HIS A 66 17.76 -5.46 9.91
CA HIS A 66 16.68 -5.45 10.87
C HIS A 66 16.55 -4.06 11.50
N LEU A 67 15.35 -3.49 11.48
CA LEU A 67 15.03 -2.18 12.05
C LEU A 67 13.87 -2.31 13.05
N SER A 68 14.08 -1.79 14.26
CA SER A 68 13.11 -1.72 15.34
C SER A 68 12.72 -0.27 15.59
N TYR A 69 11.45 0.04 15.34
CA TYR A 69 10.84 1.34 15.55
C TYR A 69 10.16 1.34 16.92
N LYS A 70 10.73 2.09 17.87
CA LYS A 70 10.30 2.06 19.26
C LYS A 70 8.98 2.82 19.41
N PRO A 71 7.92 2.17 19.94
CA PRO A 71 6.66 2.85 20.19
C PRO A 71 6.86 3.96 21.21
N TYR A 72 6.12 5.05 21.04
CA TYR A 72 6.09 6.10 22.04
C TYR A 72 5.57 5.57 23.39
N SER A 73 6.23 5.96 24.48
CA SER A 73 5.82 5.60 25.83
C SER A 73 6.01 6.79 26.77
N TYR A 74 4.93 7.17 27.47
CA TYR A 74 4.97 8.23 28.49
C TYR A 74 5.88 7.90 29.68
N PHE A 75 6.16 6.61 29.91
CA PHE A 75 6.97 6.13 31.03
C PHE A 75 8.44 5.92 30.65
N SER A 76 8.81 6.20 29.39
CA SER A 76 10.16 6.05 28.89
C SER A 76 10.88 7.39 28.82
N ASN A 77 12.15 7.41 29.22
CA ASN A 77 13.05 8.55 28.99
C ASN A 77 13.73 8.49 27.62
N GLU A 78 13.39 7.53 26.76
CA GLU A 78 13.95 7.44 25.42
C GLU A 78 13.45 8.59 24.52
N LYS A 79 14.32 9.03 23.61
CA LYS A 79 13.94 9.99 22.56
C LYS A 79 12.73 9.40 21.79
N PRO A 80 11.60 10.14 21.66
CA PRO A 80 10.48 9.70 20.84
C PRO A 80 10.91 9.37 19.41
N ARG A 81 10.14 8.53 18.72
CA ARG A 81 10.36 8.19 17.30
C ARG A 81 11.69 7.48 17.01
N ARG A 82 12.27 6.89 18.05
CA ARG A 82 13.55 6.19 17.97
C ARG A 82 13.47 5.00 17.03
N VAL A 83 14.50 4.88 16.20
CA VAL A 83 14.75 3.71 15.35
C VAL A 83 16.13 3.17 15.68
N THR A 84 16.21 1.88 15.92
CA THR A 84 17.47 1.15 16.11
C THR A 84 17.54 0.00 15.13
N GLY A 85 18.72 -0.43 14.72
CA GLY A 85 18.82 -1.58 13.84
C GLY A 85 20.20 -2.19 13.73
N ALA A 86 20.27 -3.26 12.96
CA ALA A 86 21.51 -3.96 12.65
C ALA A 86 21.48 -4.46 11.20
N VAL A 87 22.61 -4.35 10.51
CA VAL A 87 22.83 -5.00 9.21
C VAL A 87 23.69 -6.23 9.44
N LEU A 88 23.16 -7.37 9.04
CA LEU A 88 23.78 -8.68 9.13
C LEU A 88 24.26 -9.10 7.73
N ASP A 89 25.41 -9.74 7.67
CA ASP A 89 25.83 -10.44 6.47
C ASP A 89 25.09 -11.79 6.30
N LYS A 90 25.42 -12.52 5.24
CA LYS A 90 24.84 -13.83 4.94
C LYS A 90 25.06 -14.87 6.05
N SER A 91 26.15 -14.75 6.82
CA SER A 91 26.46 -15.65 7.93
C SER A 91 25.66 -15.32 9.20
N GLY A 92 25.00 -14.17 9.22
CA GLY A 92 24.27 -13.65 10.38
C GLY A 92 25.11 -12.75 11.29
N ASP A 93 26.34 -12.42 10.90
CA ASP A 93 27.21 -11.56 11.70
C ASP A 93 26.81 -10.10 11.51
N VAL A 94 26.71 -9.36 12.62
CA VAL A 94 26.37 -7.94 12.58
C VAL A 94 27.58 -7.15 12.09
N ARG A 95 27.41 -6.50 10.93
CA ARG A 95 28.43 -5.65 10.30
C ARG A 95 28.25 -4.17 10.61
N TYR A 96 27.00 -3.74 10.81
CA TYR A 96 26.67 -2.35 11.11
C TYR A 96 25.53 -2.26 12.12
N VAL A 97 25.58 -1.24 12.98
CA VAL A 97 24.50 -0.87 13.90
C VAL A 97 23.90 0.44 13.41
N LEU A 98 22.57 0.54 13.39
CA LEU A 98 21.84 1.75 13.03
C LEU A 98 21.18 2.37 14.27
N ASN A 99 21.16 3.69 14.32
CA ASN A 99 20.50 4.44 15.39
C ASN A 99 20.06 5.82 14.90
N GLY A 100 18.89 6.28 15.34
CA GLY A 100 18.36 7.58 14.93
C GLY A 100 16.90 7.78 15.32
N THR A 101 16.23 8.73 14.67
CA THR A 101 14.78 8.87 14.70
C THR A 101 14.22 9.00 13.29
N TRP A 102 13.04 8.41 13.06
CA TRP A 102 12.47 8.36 11.70
C TRP A 102 12.04 9.72 11.14
N ASP A 103 11.93 10.75 11.99
CA ASP A 103 11.52 12.10 11.64
C ASP A 103 12.68 13.09 11.44
N ASP A 104 13.90 12.73 11.84
CA ASP A 104 15.04 13.64 11.88
C ASP A 104 16.25 13.06 11.15
N SER A 105 16.91 12.05 11.71
CA SER A 105 18.13 11.51 11.12
C SER A 105 18.34 10.04 11.47
N LEU A 106 19.10 9.35 10.61
CA LEU A 106 19.52 7.97 10.81
C LEU A 106 21.03 7.89 10.58
N GLU A 107 21.73 7.27 11.52
CA GLU A 107 23.17 7.03 11.46
C GLU A 107 23.46 5.54 11.45
N TYR A 108 24.64 5.18 10.94
CA TYR A 108 25.19 3.85 11.05
C TYR A 108 26.60 3.88 11.63
N ALA A 109 26.97 2.85 12.36
CA ALA A 109 28.32 2.64 12.88
C ALA A 109 28.81 1.24 12.50
N PRO A 110 30.03 1.08 11.94
CA PRO A 110 30.59 -0.23 11.63
C PRO A 110 30.93 -0.98 12.91
N VAL A 111 30.67 -2.28 12.95
CA VAL A 111 31.10 -3.15 14.05
C VAL A 111 32.59 -3.46 13.86
N VAL A 112 33.39 -3.18 14.89
CA VAL A 112 34.84 -3.40 14.92
C VAL A 112 35.17 -4.73 15.59
N SER A 113 34.47 -5.05 16.68
CA SER A 113 34.63 -6.33 17.38
C SER A 113 33.31 -6.81 17.97
N THR A 114 33.15 -8.13 18.03
CA THR A 114 32.00 -8.80 18.66
C THR A 114 32.53 -9.64 19.80
N ARG A 115 32.09 -9.35 21.03
CA ARG A 115 32.46 -10.12 22.23
C ARG A 115 31.25 -10.87 22.75
N HIS A 116 31.41 -12.15 23.06
CA HIS A 116 30.34 -12.93 23.67
C HIS A 116 30.38 -12.74 25.20
N SER A 117 29.32 -12.14 25.75
CA SER A 117 29.17 -12.05 27.21
C SER A 117 28.86 -13.42 27.82
N ARG A 118 29.17 -13.62 29.10
CA ARG A 118 28.82 -14.83 29.87
C ARG A 118 27.30 -15.13 29.86
N ASN A 119 26.49 -14.12 29.57
CA ASN A 119 25.02 -14.21 29.49
C ASN A 119 24.50 -14.51 28.08
N GLY A 120 25.37 -14.90 27.13
CA GLY A 120 25.00 -15.32 25.77
C GLY A 120 24.63 -14.21 24.78
N LYS A 121 24.39 -12.97 25.25
CA LYS A 121 24.17 -11.82 24.35
C LYS A 121 25.50 -11.29 23.80
N PRO A 122 25.63 -11.10 22.47
CA PRO A 122 26.81 -10.47 21.90
C PRO A 122 26.86 -8.99 22.31
N VAL A 123 28.04 -8.55 22.74
CA VAL A 123 28.37 -7.14 22.98
C VAL A 123 29.16 -6.66 21.76
N LEU A 124 28.60 -5.70 21.04
CA LEU A 124 29.19 -5.15 19.82
C LEU A 124 29.97 -3.88 20.17
N GLU A 125 31.25 -3.85 19.79
CA GLU A 125 32.06 -2.64 19.82
C GLU A 125 31.99 -1.97 18.45
N THR A 126 31.47 -0.75 18.40
CA THR A 126 31.28 -0.01 17.15
C THR A 126 32.35 1.07 16.96
N GLY A 127 32.71 1.32 15.71
CA GLY A 127 33.51 2.47 15.30
C GLY A 127 32.72 3.79 15.35
N PRO A 128 33.28 4.88 14.82
CA PRO A 128 32.60 6.18 14.77
C PRO A 128 31.33 6.10 13.90
N ALA A 129 30.25 6.71 14.39
CA ALA A 129 28.99 6.80 13.66
C ALA A 129 29.08 7.76 12.48
N ARG A 130 28.31 7.49 11.43
CA ARG A 130 28.19 8.33 10.23
C ARG A 130 26.72 8.51 9.87
N VAL A 131 26.35 9.73 9.48
CA VAL A 131 24.99 10.04 9.01
C VAL A 131 24.71 9.27 7.71
N LEU A 132 23.65 8.48 7.73
CA LEU A 132 23.11 7.75 6.58
C LEU A 132 22.04 8.57 5.87
N TRP A 133 21.18 9.22 6.65
CA TRP A 133 20.05 10.00 6.17
C TRP A 133 19.75 11.14 7.14
N GLN A 134 19.31 12.26 6.59
CA GLN A 134 18.83 13.44 7.32
C GLN A 134 17.55 13.93 6.64
N SER A 135 16.56 14.33 7.45
CA SER A 135 15.32 14.89 6.97
C SER A 135 15.57 16.23 6.27
N ASN A 136 14.85 16.46 5.16
CA ASN A 136 14.86 17.76 4.54
C ASN A 136 14.03 18.72 5.38
N PRO A 137 14.48 19.97 5.59
CA PRO A 137 13.68 20.96 6.30
C PRO A 137 12.36 21.19 5.56
N LEU A 138 11.31 21.43 6.33
CA LEU A 138 10.03 21.88 5.78
C LEU A 138 10.20 23.27 5.15
N PRO A 139 9.42 23.57 4.09
CA PRO A 139 9.40 24.91 3.53
C PRO A 139 8.90 25.94 4.55
N PRO A 140 9.22 27.23 4.39
CA PRO A 140 8.61 28.30 5.18
C PRO A 140 7.08 28.21 5.16
N ASP A 141 6.43 28.54 6.28
CA ASP A 141 4.97 28.54 6.45
C ASP A 141 4.29 27.18 6.19
N ALA A 142 5.00 26.05 6.30
CA ALA A 142 4.45 24.72 6.05
C ALA A 142 3.19 24.43 6.88
N GLU A 143 3.05 24.98 8.09
CA GLU A 143 1.86 24.85 8.93
C GLU A 143 0.59 25.43 8.31
N ARG A 144 0.72 26.35 7.35
CA ARG A 144 -0.39 26.89 6.54
C ARG A 144 -0.71 26.04 5.31
N MET A 145 0.14 25.06 5.00
CA MET A 145 0.08 24.21 3.81
C MET A 145 0.13 22.72 4.21
N TYR A 146 -0.70 22.33 5.18
CA TYR A 146 -0.86 20.95 5.66
C TYR A 146 0.44 20.28 6.16
N CYS A 147 1.44 21.08 6.54
CA CYS A 147 2.79 20.64 6.88
C CYS A 147 3.46 19.81 5.77
N PHE A 148 3.17 20.12 4.50
CA PHE A 148 3.76 19.42 3.36
C PHE A 148 5.26 19.65 3.23
N THR A 149 5.97 18.58 2.85
CA THR A 149 7.35 18.68 2.40
C THR A 149 7.39 19.37 1.04
N ARG A 150 8.55 19.90 0.64
CA ARG A 150 8.73 20.46 -0.71
C ARG A 150 8.37 19.45 -1.81
N LEU A 151 8.73 18.19 -1.63
CA LEU A 151 8.35 17.13 -2.57
C LEU A 151 6.82 16.99 -2.66
N ALA A 152 6.12 16.96 -1.51
CA ALA A 152 4.66 16.83 -1.48
C ALA A 152 3.94 17.99 -2.18
N LEU A 153 4.44 19.23 -2.04
CA LEU A 153 3.91 20.40 -2.76
C LEU A 153 4.01 20.25 -4.29
N GLN A 154 5.04 19.59 -4.79
CA GLN A 154 5.29 19.41 -6.22
C GLN A 154 4.51 18.23 -6.83
N LEU A 155 3.99 17.30 -6.02
CA LEU A 155 3.33 16.09 -6.53
C LEU A 155 2.07 16.38 -7.36
N ASN A 156 1.34 17.46 -7.03
CA ASN A 156 0.09 17.82 -7.71
C ASN A 156 0.19 19.11 -8.55
N GLU A 157 1.41 19.55 -8.86
CA GLU A 157 1.63 20.63 -9.83
C GLU A 157 1.05 20.22 -11.20
N PRO A 158 0.28 21.09 -11.89
CA PRO A 158 -0.32 20.77 -13.18
C PRO A 158 0.71 20.31 -14.23
N ASP A 159 0.36 19.27 -14.96
CA ASP A 159 1.12 18.73 -16.09
C ASP A 159 0.10 18.34 -17.16
N GLU A 160 0.25 18.87 -18.38
CA GLU A 160 -0.65 18.59 -19.50
C GLU A 160 -0.27 17.29 -20.24
N ASP A 161 0.96 16.78 -20.02
CA ASP A 161 1.50 15.60 -20.68
C ASP A 161 1.27 14.31 -19.86
N VAL A 162 0.09 14.16 -19.25
CA VAL A 162 -0.27 12.96 -18.47
C VAL A 162 -1.60 12.39 -18.93
N CYS A 163 -1.84 11.11 -18.60
CA CYS A 163 -3.09 10.47 -18.99
C CYS A 163 -4.32 11.15 -18.34
N PRO A 164 -5.51 11.08 -18.95
CA PRO A 164 -6.73 11.70 -18.40
C PRO A 164 -7.13 11.19 -17.01
N THR A 165 -6.61 10.03 -16.59
CA THR A 165 -6.85 9.43 -15.28
C THR A 165 -5.82 9.85 -14.21
N ASP A 166 -4.88 10.73 -14.54
CA ASP A 166 -3.89 11.24 -13.59
C ASP A 166 -4.56 12.07 -12.49
N SER A 167 -4.07 11.93 -11.25
CA SER A 167 -4.68 12.59 -10.08
C SER A 167 -4.63 14.12 -10.16
N ARG A 168 -3.75 14.71 -10.98
CA ARG A 168 -3.70 16.17 -11.22
C ARG A 168 -4.97 16.73 -11.85
N PHE A 169 -5.71 15.90 -12.57
CA PHE A 169 -6.99 16.25 -13.19
C PHE A 169 -8.19 15.97 -12.29
N ARG A 170 -7.99 15.44 -11.09
CA ARG A 170 -9.08 15.13 -10.17
C ARG A 170 -9.70 16.45 -9.63
N PRO A 171 -10.95 16.79 -10.00
CA PRO A 171 -11.48 18.15 -9.81
C PRO A 171 -11.69 18.52 -8.35
N ASP A 172 -12.13 17.60 -7.50
CA ASP A 172 -12.32 17.83 -6.06
C ASP A 172 -11.00 18.22 -5.37
N GLN A 173 -9.90 17.51 -5.67
CA GLN A 173 -8.57 17.82 -5.14
C GLN A 173 -8.04 19.17 -5.65
N ARG A 174 -8.22 19.49 -6.94
CA ARG A 174 -7.79 20.79 -7.49
C ARG A 174 -8.57 21.96 -6.88
N LEU A 175 -9.88 21.82 -6.72
CA LEU A 175 -10.72 22.83 -6.09
C LEU A 175 -10.35 23.02 -4.62
N MET A 176 -10.01 21.93 -3.91
CA MET A 176 -9.53 21.98 -2.53
C MET A 176 -8.21 22.75 -2.42
N GLU A 177 -7.25 22.49 -3.30
CA GLU A 177 -5.97 23.22 -3.36
C GLU A 177 -6.16 24.72 -3.65
N ALA A 178 -7.15 25.08 -4.48
CA ALA A 178 -7.53 26.46 -4.77
C ALA A 178 -8.36 27.12 -3.64
N GLY A 179 -8.63 26.43 -2.53
CA GLY A 179 -9.43 26.92 -1.42
C GLY A 179 -10.94 27.02 -1.71
N ARG A 180 -11.43 26.42 -2.80
CA ARG A 180 -12.84 26.41 -3.22
C ARG A 180 -13.59 25.24 -2.58
N TRP A 181 -13.72 25.28 -1.26
CA TRP A 181 -14.19 24.16 -0.43
C TRP A 181 -15.58 23.61 -0.78
N ASP A 182 -16.56 24.48 -1.01
CA ASP A 182 -17.93 24.03 -1.32
C ASP A 182 -18.01 23.33 -2.67
N GLU A 183 -17.24 23.81 -3.65
CA GLU A 183 -17.14 23.21 -4.98
C GLU A 183 -16.39 21.89 -4.93
N ALA A 184 -15.29 21.82 -4.16
CA ALA A 184 -14.55 20.59 -3.93
C ALA A 184 -15.46 19.50 -3.32
N ASN A 185 -16.29 19.85 -2.34
CA ASN A 185 -17.24 18.94 -1.73
C ASN A 185 -18.31 18.44 -2.72
N ARG A 186 -18.85 19.32 -3.58
CA ARG A 186 -19.79 18.92 -4.63
C ARG A 186 -19.15 17.97 -5.65
N ALA A 187 -17.99 18.34 -6.17
CA ALA A 187 -17.23 17.52 -7.12
C ALA A 187 -16.87 16.16 -6.51
N LYS A 188 -16.51 16.10 -5.23
CA LYS A 188 -16.23 14.84 -4.52
C LYS A 188 -17.45 13.92 -4.52
N VAL A 189 -18.63 14.44 -4.17
CA VAL A 189 -19.87 13.65 -4.14
C VAL A 189 -20.21 13.12 -5.53
N GLU A 190 -20.10 13.97 -6.55
CA GLU A 190 -20.33 13.58 -7.95
C GLU A 190 -19.40 12.46 -8.41
N LEU A 191 -18.08 12.60 -8.17
CA LEU A 191 -17.08 11.58 -8.51
C LEU A 191 -17.34 10.25 -7.81
N GLU A 192 -17.63 10.28 -6.50
CA GLU A 192 -17.92 9.06 -5.73
C GLU A 192 -19.20 8.37 -6.23
N GLU A 193 -20.23 9.14 -6.59
CA GLU A 193 -21.48 8.59 -7.09
C GLU A 193 -21.33 8.00 -8.51
N LEU A 194 -20.58 8.66 -9.40
CA LEU A 194 -20.21 8.11 -10.71
C LEU A 194 -19.45 6.77 -10.56
N GLN A 195 -18.53 6.69 -9.60
CA GLN A 195 -17.82 5.44 -9.31
C GLN A 195 -18.78 4.34 -8.81
N ARG A 196 -19.71 4.68 -7.90
CA ARG A 196 -20.72 3.73 -7.38
C ARG A 196 -21.66 3.25 -8.48
N GLN A 197 -22.14 4.15 -9.35
CA GLN A 197 -23.03 3.81 -10.45
C GLN A 197 -22.36 2.86 -11.44
N ARG A 198 -21.11 3.12 -11.83
CA ARG A 198 -20.34 2.22 -12.70
C ARG A 198 -20.18 0.83 -12.10
N ARG A 199 -19.87 0.74 -10.80
CA ARG A 199 -19.79 -0.56 -10.09
C ARG A 199 -21.12 -1.30 -10.08
N ARG A 200 -22.25 -0.61 -9.86
CA ARG A 200 -23.59 -1.21 -9.91
C ARG A 200 -23.97 -1.68 -11.31
N GLN A 201 -23.63 -0.91 -12.35
CA GLN A 201 -23.88 -1.29 -13.76
C GLN A 201 -23.13 -2.57 -14.12
N MET A 202 -21.83 -2.65 -13.82
CA MET A 202 -21.04 -3.87 -14.05
C MET A 202 -21.61 -5.08 -13.28
N ALA A 203 -22.06 -4.88 -12.04
CA ALA A 203 -22.66 -5.97 -11.26
C ALA A 203 -24.01 -6.43 -11.85
N ALA A 204 -24.82 -5.51 -12.36
CA ALA A 204 -26.08 -5.83 -13.03
C ALA A 204 -25.85 -6.58 -14.36
N GLU A 205 -24.84 -6.19 -15.14
CA GLU A 205 -24.44 -6.89 -16.36
C GLU A 205 -23.99 -8.32 -16.08
N LEU A 206 -23.15 -8.54 -15.06
CA LEU A 206 -22.73 -9.87 -14.63
C LEU A 206 -23.91 -10.72 -14.16
N ALA A 207 -24.83 -10.13 -13.38
CA ALA A 207 -26.04 -10.83 -12.93
C ALA A 207 -26.91 -11.24 -14.12
N ALA A 208 -27.12 -10.34 -15.10
CA ALA A 208 -27.89 -10.64 -16.31
C ALA A 208 -27.25 -11.75 -17.15
N GLN A 209 -25.92 -11.74 -17.30
CA GLN A 209 -25.17 -12.80 -17.99
C GLN A 209 -25.32 -14.15 -17.27
N SER A 210 -25.22 -14.17 -15.94
CA SER A 210 -25.40 -15.41 -15.16
C SER A 210 -26.80 -16.02 -15.32
N LEU A 211 -27.84 -15.18 -15.36
CA LEU A 211 -29.23 -15.62 -15.58
C LEU A 211 -29.45 -16.13 -17.00
N ALA A 212 -28.78 -15.55 -17.99
CA ALA A 212 -28.85 -15.99 -19.38
C ALA A 212 -28.17 -17.36 -19.59
N SER A 213 -27.02 -17.60 -18.94
CA SER A 213 -26.34 -18.90 -18.99
C SER A 213 -27.16 -20.01 -18.32
N SER A 214 -27.79 -19.75 -17.17
CA SER A 214 -28.61 -20.76 -16.48
C SER A 214 -29.85 -21.19 -17.30
N LYS A 215 -30.41 -20.28 -18.10
CA LYS A 215 -31.54 -20.59 -18.99
C LYS A 215 -31.13 -21.44 -20.20
N GLN A 216 -29.87 -21.40 -20.63
CA GLN A 216 -29.38 -22.27 -21.71
C GLN A 216 -29.18 -23.71 -21.25
N ASP A 217 -28.65 -23.92 -20.03
CA ASP A 217 -28.48 -25.27 -19.46
C ASP A 217 -29.82 -25.97 -19.18
N GLU A 218 -30.85 -25.24 -18.74
CA GLU A 218 -32.21 -25.80 -18.55
C GLU A 218 -32.87 -26.23 -19.88
N THR A 219 -32.50 -25.62 -21.01
CA THR A 219 -33.05 -26.00 -22.32
C THR A 219 -32.36 -27.21 -22.96
N SER A 220 -31.20 -27.64 -22.45
CA SER A 220 -30.51 -28.86 -22.92
C SER A 220 -30.98 -30.15 -22.24
N ASP A 221 -31.68 -30.09 -21.10
CA ASP A 221 -32.07 -31.27 -20.32
C ASP A 221 -33.52 -31.75 -20.55
N THR A 222 -34.24 -31.19 -21.51
CA THR A 222 -35.56 -31.70 -21.92
C THR A 222 -35.47 -32.81 -22.96
N HIS A 223 -34.80 -33.93 -22.67
CA HIS A 223 -35.04 -35.20 -23.38
C HIS A 223 -34.60 -36.47 -22.61
N SER A 224 -35.10 -36.68 -21.39
CA SER A 224 -35.24 -38.04 -20.84
C SER A 224 -36.16 -38.07 -19.62
N LYS A 225 -37.38 -38.61 -19.80
CA LYS A 225 -38.22 -39.09 -18.70
C LYS A 225 -37.98 -40.58 -18.51
N SER A 226 -37.56 -40.99 -17.32
CA SER A 226 -38.03 -42.22 -16.68
C SER A 226 -37.82 -42.20 -15.17
N GLU A 227 -38.87 -42.66 -14.50
CA GLU A 227 -39.26 -42.76 -13.09
C GLU A 227 -38.22 -43.08 -11.98
N SER A 228 -38.41 -42.40 -10.84
CA SER A 228 -38.68 -42.96 -9.49
C SER A 228 -37.71 -42.62 -8.34
N SER A 229 -38.37 -42.47 -7.17
CA SER A 229 -37.90 -42.46 -5.79
C SER A 229 -37.46 -41.13 -5.15
N VAL A 230 -38.22 -40.81 -4.11
CA VAL A 230 -38.12 -39.64 -3.24
C VAL A 230 -36.87 -39.76 -2.36
N SER A 231 -36.02 -38.73 -2.36
CA SER A 231 -35.21 -38.38 -1.20
C SER A 231 -35.10 -36.86 -1.12
N GLU A 232 -35.65 -36.30 -0.05
CA GLU A 232 -35.51 -34.90 0.32
C GLU A 232 -34.05 -34.65 0.75
N GLN A 233 -33.27 -34.00 -0.11
CA GLN A 233 -32.11 -33.24 0.32
C GLN A 233 -32.31 -31.79 -0.10
N TYR A 234 -32.48 -30.93 0.91
CA TYR A 234 -32.50 -29.49 0.80
C TYR A 234 -31.23 -29.00 0.08
N ASN A 235 -31.35 -28.74 -1.22
CA ASN A 235 -30.32 -28.07 -1.98
C ASN A 235 -30.58 -26.58 -1.89
N SER A 236 -29.89 -25.89 -0.99
CA SER A 236 -29.92 -24.43 -0.88
C SER A 236 -29.20 -23.80 -2.08
N HIS A 237 -29.84 -23.76 -3.24
CA HIS A 237 -29.46 -22.84 -4.31
C HIS A 237 -29.88 -21.43 -3.90
N SER A 238 -29.11 -20.83 -2.99
CA SER A 238 -29.22 -19.39 -2.75
C SER A 238 -28.74 -18.68 -4.01
N SER A 239 -29.66 -18.02 -4.73
CA SER A 239 -29.29 -17.06 -5.76
C SER A 239 -28.23 -16.11 -5.18
N PRO A 240 -27.15 -15.79 -5.92
CA PRO A 240 -26.12 -14.92 -5.38
C PRO A 240 -26.76 -13.58 -5.01
N SER A 241 -26.54 -13.11 -3.78
CA SER A 241 -27.01 -11.79 -3.36
C SER A 241 -26.31 -10.69 -4.19
N ALA A 242 -26.93 -9.51 -4.28
CA ALA A 242 -26.33 -8.37 -4.97
C ALA A 242 -24.93 -8.00 -4.43
N SER A 243 -24.65 -8.30 -3.14
CA SER A 243 -23.31 -8.15 -2.56
C SER A 243 -22.27 -9.05 -3.22
N ASN A 244 -22.63 -10.30 -3.56
CA ASN A 244 -21.72 -11.23 -4.22
C ASN A 244 -21.30 -10.73 -5.60
N PHE A 245 -22.22 -10.13 -6.37
CA PHE A 245 -21.88 -9.59 -7.69
C PHE A 245 -20.96 -8.37 -7.61
N LEU A 246 -21.14 -7.49 -6.61
CA LEU A 246 -20.23 -6.35 -6.40
C LEU A 246 -18.82 -6.82 -6.03
N ASP A 247 -18.69 -7.84 -5.18
CA ASP A 247 -17.40 -8.43 -4.84
C ASP A 247 -16.74 -9.08 -6.07
N ILE A 248 -17.53 -9.74 -6.92
CA ILE A 248 -17.06 -10.29 -8.20
C ILE A 248 -16.55 -9.17 -9.11
N VAL A 249 -17.29 -8.07 -9.28
CA VAL A 249 -16.85 -6.91 -10.08
C VAL A 249 -15.50 -6.40 -9.60
N ASP A 250 -15.35 -6.19 -8.30
CA ASP A 250 -14.09 -5.68 -7.74
C ASP A 250 -12.93 -6.67 -7.95
N SER A 251 -13.19 -7.98 -7.81
CA SER A 251 -12.19 -9.03 -8.04
C SER A 251 -11.76 -9.17 -9.51
N GLN A 252 -12.66 -8.84 -10.45
CA GLN A 252 -12.42 -8.92 -11.89
C GLN A 252 -11.79 -7.65 -12.46
N HIS A 253 -11.73 -6.56 -11.69
CA HIS A 253 -11.13 -5.31 -12.15
C HIS A 253 -9.65 -5.52 -12.52
N LYS A 254 -9.30 -5.19 -13.78
CA LYS A 254 -7.94 -5.26 -14.30
C LYS A 254 -7.37 -3.85 -14.44
N PRO A 255 -6.32 -3.49 -13.69
CA PRO A 255 -5.67 -2.21 -13.87
C PRO A 255 -5.00 -2.12 -15.24
N LEU A 256 -5.07 -0.95 -15.86
CA LEU A 256 -4.63 -0.73 -17.24
C LEU A 256 -3.11 -0.87 -17.43
N TRP A 257 -2.35 -0.36 -16.46
CA TRP A 257 -0.89 -0.21 -16.53
C TRP A 257 -0.11 -1.30 -15.78
N PHE A 258 -0.83 -2.26 -15.19
CA PHE A 258 -0.24 -3.29 -14.36
C PHE A 258 -0.86 -4.65 -14.67
N THR A 259 -0.08 -5.72 -14.53
CA THR A 259 -0.57 -7.10 -14.60
C THR A 259 -0.30 -7.81 -13.28
N LYS A 260 -1.10 -8.83 -12.96
CA LYS A 260 -0.91 -9.67 -11.78
C LYS A 260 0.14 -10.74 -12.11
N GLU A 261 1.15 -10.86 -11.26
CA GLU A 261 2.17 -11.91 -11.31
C GLU A 261 2.51 -12.41 -9.90
N PHE A 262 3.11 -13.59 -9.80
CA PHE A 262 3.65 -14.10 -8.54
C PHE A 262 5.11 -13.70 -8.40
N ASP A 263 5.42 -13.03 -7.29
CA ASP A 263 6.81 -12.73 -6.93
C ASP A 263 7.55 -14.01 -6.54
N GLN A 264 8.67 -14.28 -7.19
CA GLN A 264 9.43 -15.52 -7.00
C GLN A 264 10.07 -15.64 -5.61
N PHE A 265 10.34 -14.52 -4.94
CA PHE A 265 11.02 -14.51 -3.64
C PHE A 265 10.05 -14.61 -2.47
N THR A 266 8.92 -13.92 -2.55
CA THR A 266 7.92 -13.87 -1.48
C THR A 266 6.75 -14.82 -1.69
N ASN A 267 6.63 -15.41 -2.88
CA ASN A 267 5.51 -16.27 -3.29
C ASN A 267 4.14 -15.60 -3.08
N LYS A 268 4.09 -14.29 -3.29
CA LYS A 268 2.89 -13.46 -3.16
C LYS A 268 2.50 -12.90 -4.51
N GLU A 269 1.19 -12.75 -4.71
CA GLU A 269 0.66 -12.01 -5.85
C GLU A 269 1.07 -10.53 -5.74
N MET A 270 1.55 -9.97 -6.83
CA MET A 270 1.90 -8.57 -6.96
C MET A 270 1.44 -8.01 -8.30
N TYR A 271 1.31 -6.68 -8.36
CA TYR A 271 1.07 -5.97 -9.61
C TYR A 271 2.40 -5.50 -10.20
N ILE A 272 2.75 -6.00 -11.38
CA ILE A 272 3.96 -5.62 -12.12
C ILE A 272 3.59 -4.62 -13.20
N PHE A 273 4.37 -3.54 -13.27
CA PHE A 273 4.21 -2.50 -14.27
C PHE A 273 4.47 -3.07 -15.68
N THR A 274 3.56 -2.83 -16.61
CA THR A 274 3.63 -3.43 -17.96
C THR A 274 4.55 -2.69 -18.93
N GLY A 275 5.08 -1.51 -18.57
CA GLY A 275 5.83 -0.64 -19.50
C GLY A 275 4.95 0.28 -20.35
N LYS A 276 3.72 -0.16 -20.64
CA LYS A 276 2.81 0.45 -21.63
C LYS A 276 2.45 1.91 -21.36
N TYR A 277 2.42 2.34 -20.09
CA TYR A 277 2.12 3.74 -19.78
C TYR A 277 3.06 4.71 -20.52
N TRP A 278 4.36 4.43 -20.51
CA TRP A 278 5.35 5.31 -21.15
C TRP A 278 5.34 5.19 -22.67
N GLU A 279 5.02 4.01 -23.20
CA GLU A 279 4.83 3.81 -24.65
C GLU A 279 3.66 4.65 -25.17
N HIS A 280 2.53 4.64 -24.46
CA HIS A 280 1.35 5.46 -24.78
C HIS A 280 1.58 6.95 -24.57
N LYS A 281 2.31 7.32 -23.51
CA LYS A 281 2.71 8.72 -23.26
C LYS A 281 3.52 9.28 -24.43
N LEU A 282 4.50 8.52 -24.93
CA LEU A 282 5.41 8.95 -26.00
C LEU A 282 4.68 9.34 -27.30
N ILE A 283 3.54 8.71 -27.59
CA ILE A 283 2.73 8.96 -28.78
C ILE A 283 1.47 9.78 -28.49
N HIS A 284 1.29 10.23 -27.24
CA HIS A 284 0.10 10.92 -26.73
C HIS A 284 -1.23 10.18 -27.02
N ASP A 285 -1.23 8.84 -27.02
CA ASP A 285 -2.43 8.03 -27.22
C ASP A 285 -2.99 7.53 -25.89
N TRP A 286 -4.06 8.18 -25.44
CA TRP A 286 -4.79 7.82 -24.23
C TRP A 286 -6.16 7.18 -24.51
N SER A 287 -6.42 6.73 -25.74
CA SER A 287 -7.73 6.18 -26.16
C SER A 287 -8.21 5.00 -25.30
N MET A 288 -7.28 4.24 -24.72
CA MET A 288 -7.56 3.14 -23.80
C MET A 288 -7.90 3.57 -22.36
N CYS A 289 -7.69 4.84 -22.01
CA CYS A 289 -7.97 5.34 -20.67
C CYS A 289 -9.47 5.55 -20.45
N PRO A 290 -10.06 5.01 -19.37
CA PRO A 290 -11.45 5.28 -19.06
C PRO A 290 -11.64 6.72 -18.61
N LYS A 291 -12.82 7.30 -18.90
CA LYS A 291 -13.23 8.58 -18.32
C LYS A 291 -13.67 8.37 -16.87
N ILE A 292 -12.88 8.85 -15.91
CA ILE A 292 -13.14 8.66 -14.47
C ILE A 292 -13.40 9.96 -13.71
N TYR A 293 -13.25 11.11 -14.37
CA TYR A 293 -13.62 12.44 -13.91
C TYR A 293 -14.65 13.07 -14.86
#